data_AF-A0A952D5F9-F1
#
_entry.id   AF-A0A952D5F9-F1
#
_cell.length_a   1.000
_cell.length_b   1.000
_cell.length_c   1.000
_cell.angle_alpha   90.00
_cell.angle_beta   90.00
_cell.angle_gamma   90.00
#
_symmetry.space_group_name_H-M   'P 1'
#
loop_
_entity.id
_entity.type
_entity.pdbx_description
1 polymer ?
#
loop_
_entity_poly.entity_id
_entity_poly.type
_entity_poly.pdbx_seq_one_letter_code
_entity_poly.pdbx_strand_id
1 'polypeptide(L)'
;AAAMARLVRGFPCIVNLIPFNYVDTEQGFSRPSANRIRAFRGVLESAGVTVTQRVERGHDIAAACGQLAGEHVGRFAKRGVPVGVR
;
A
#
# COMPACT_ATOMS: atom_id res chain seq x y z
N ALA A 1 4.65 -13.09 -7.34
CA ALA A 1 4.95 -13.87 -6.13
C ALA A 1 6.20 -14.74 -6.31
N ALA A 2 6.26 -15.66 -7.27
CA ALA A 2 7.43 -16.55 -7.44
C ALA A 2 8.79 -15.82 -7.53
N ALA A 3 8.87 -14.74 -8.31
CA ALA A 3 10.09 -13.93 -8.40
C ALA A 3 10.51 -13.32 -7.05
N MET A 4 9.53 -12.85 -6.27
CA MET A 4 9.77 -12.31 -4.92
C MET A 4 10.22 -13.39 -3.94
N ALA A 5 9.60 -14.57 -3.97
CA ALA A 5 10.02 -15.71 -3.16
C ALA A 5 11.47 -16.13 -3.45
N ARG A 6 11.91 -16.04 -4.72
CA ARG A 6 13.32 -16.24 -5.08
C ARG A 6 14.22 -15.14 -4.54
N LEU A 7 13.78 -13.88 -4.63
CA LEU A 7 14.56 -12.73 -4.19
C LEU A 7 14.87 -12.77 -2.69
N VAL A 8 13.91 -13.19 -1.87
CA VAL A 8 14.05 -13.22 -0.40
C VAL A 8 14.54 -14.56 0.14
N ARG A 9 14.87 -15.52 -0.73
CA ARG A 9 15.31 -16.86 -0.33
C ARG A 9 16.61 -16.76 0.48
N GLY A 10 16.63 -17.38 1.66
CA GLY A 10 17.79 -17.38 2.55
C GLY A 10 17.96 -16.10 3.37
N PHE A 11 17.08 -15.12 3.21
CA PHE A 11 17.07 -13.91 4.04
C PHE A 11 16.00 -14.01 5.13
N PRO A 12 16.36 -13.93 6.42
CA PRO A 12 15.38 -13.98 7.51
C PRO A 12 14.54 -12.71 7.50
N CYS A 13 13.35 -12.78 6.90
CA CYS A 13 12.44 -11.65 6.79
C CYS A 13 10.98 -12.05 6.86
N ILE A 14 10.14 -11.03 7.09
CA ILE A 14 8.70 -11.11 7.03
C ILE A 14 8.25 -10.21 5.88
N VAL A 15 7.47 -10.77 4.96
CA VAL A 15 6.86 -9.99 3.88
C VAL A 15 5.52 -9.46 4.36
N ASN A 16 5.37 -8.15 4.45
CA ASN A 16 4.11 -7.51 4.80
C ASN A 16 3.38 -7.03 3.54
N LEU A 17 2.26 -7.66 3.21
CA LEU A 17 1.38 -7.23 2.13
C LEU A 17 0.53 -6.06 2.60
N ILE A 18 0.69 -4.92 1.94
CA ILE A 18 -0.14 -3.73 2.14
C ILE A 18 -1.01 -3.59 0.89
N PRO A 19 -2.30 -3.98 0.95
CA PRO A 19 -3.22 -3.71 -0.13
C PRO A 19 -3.22 -2.22 -0.43
N PHE A 20 -3.21 -1.86 -1.71
CA PHE A 20 -3.22 -0.46 -2.11
C PHE A 20 -4.48 0.23 -1.57
N ASN A 21 -4.33 1.40 -0.96
CA ASN A 21 -5.47 2.14 -0.41
C ASN A 21 -6.27 2.76 -1.55
N TYR A 22 -7.57 2.98 -1.34
CA TYR A 22 -8.41 3.63 -2.34
C TYR A 22 -8.10 5.13 -2.33
N VAL A 23 -7.12 5.52 -3.14
CA VAL A 23 -6.71 6.92 -3.37
C VAL A 23 -6.52 7.15 -4.85
N ASP A 24 -6.94 8.32 -5.32
CA ASP A 24 -6.66 8.75 -6.69
C ASP A 24 -5.15 9.00 -6.83
N THR A 25 -4.56 8.34 -7.82
CA THR A 25 -3.16 8.54 -8.20
C THR A 25 -3.09 8.98 -9.64
N GLU A 26 -2.10 9.81 -9.97
CA GLU A 26 -1.85 10.24 -11.35
C GLU A 26 -1.58 9.06 -12.29
N GLN A 27 -1.07 7.95 -11.76
CA GLN A 27 -0.79 6.73 -12.51
C GLN A 27 -2.00 5.77 -12.64
N GLY A 28 -3.16 6.10 -12.05
CA GLY A 28 -4.38 5.30 -12.17
C GLY A 28 -4.31 3.93 -11.49
N PHE A 29 -3.47 3.75 -10.47
CA PHE A 29 -3.41 2.49 -9.73
C PHE A 29 -4.69 2.26 -8.94
N SER A 30 -5.11 0.99 -8.89
CA SER A 30 -6.28 0.55 -8.14
C SER A 30 -5.94 -0.58 -7.19
N ARG A 31 -6.76 -0.71 -6.15
CA ARG A 31 -6.63 -1.80 -5.18
C ARG A 31 -6.81 -3.16 -5.86
N PRO A 32 -5.88 -4.12 -5.67
CA PRO A 32 -6.09 -5.47 -6.16
C PRO A 32 -7.27 -6.14 -5.45
N SER A 33 -7.98 -7.02 -6.17
CA SER A 33 -9.05 -7.81 -5.57
C SER A 33 -8.54 -8.67 -4.42
N ALA A 34 -9.42 -8.96 -3.45
CA ALA A 34 -9.09 -9.83 -2.32
C ALA A 34 -8.56 -11.20 -2.78
N ASN A 35 -9.10 -11.75 -3.88
CA ASN A 35 -8.66 -13.04 -4.41
C ASN A 35 -7.22 -12.97 -4.96
N ARG A 36 -6.85 -11.86 -5.61
CA ARG A 36 -5.48 -11.65 -6.11
C ARG A 36 -4.47 -11.51 -4.97
N ILE A 37 -4.85 -10.82 -3.89
CA ILE A 37 -4.04 -10.72 -2.67
C ILE A 37 -3.84 -12.11 -2.04
N ARG A 38 -4.93 -12.88 -1.87
CA ARG A 38 -4.87 -14.26 -1.33
C ARG A 38 -4.00 -15.17 -2.18
N ALA A 39 -4.14 -15.12 -3.51
CA ALA A 39 -3.32 -15.93 -4.41
C ALA A 39 -1.82 -15.56 -4.30
N PHE A 40 -1.50 -14.26 -4.23
CA PHE A 40 -0.13 -13.81 -4.06
C PHE A 40 0.47 -14.26 -2.73
N ARG A 41 -0.30 -14.13 -1.64
CA ARG A 41 0.05 -14.62 -0.31
C ARG A 41 0.31 -16.13 -0.33
N GLY A 42 -0.61 -16.91 -0.89
CA GLY A 42 -0.49 -18.37 -0.95
C GLY A 42 0.78 -18.84 -1.65
N VAL A 43 1.15 -18.22 -2.78
CA VAL A 43 2.40 -18.58 -3.49
C VAL A 43 3.65 -18.29 -2.65
N LEU A 44 3.66 -17.21 -1.86
CA LEU A 44 4.78 -16.91 -0.97
C LEU A 44 4.85 -17.89 0.21
N GLU A 45 3.71 -18.19 0.84
CA GLU A 45 3.62 -19.13 1.96
C GLU A 45 4.00 -20.55 1.55
N SER A 46 3.53 -21.02 0.39
CA SER A 46 3.93 -22.32 -0.17
C SER A 46 5.43 -22.40 -0.49
N ALA A 47 6.12 -21.26 -0.62
CA ALA A 47 7.57 -21.19 -0.79
C ALA A 47 8.33 -21.04 0.54
N GLY A 48 7.65 -21.13 1.69
CA GLY A 48 8.24 -21.02 3.02
C GLY A 48 8.48 -19.57 3.49
N VAL A 49 7.93 -18.57 2.79
CA VAL A 49 8.07 -17.17 3.19
C VAL A 49 7.01 -16.83 4.25
N THR A 50 7.42 -16.21 5.35
CA THR A 50 6.46 -15.69 6.34
C THR A 50 5.80 -14.43 5.81
N VAL A 51 4.47 -14.44 5.70
CA VAL A 51 3.70 -13.33 5.12
C VAL A 51 2.65 -12.81 6.10
N THR A 52 2.66 -11.50 6.34
CA THR A 52 1.58 -10.78 7.01
C THR A 52 0.78 -9.99 5.98
N GLN A 53 -0.49 -9.72 6.27
CA GLN A 53 -1.30 -8.78 5.48
C GLN A 53 -1.79 -7.69 6.42
N ARG A 54 -1.46 -6.44 6.09
CA ARG A 54 -1.95 -5.30 6.85
C ARG A 54 -3.44 -5.12 6.60
N VAL A 55 -4.21 -5.12 7.69
CA VAL A 55 -5.60 -4.67 7.67
C VAL A 55 -5.59 -3.14 7.60
N GLU A 56 -6.29 -2.61 6.61
CA GLU A 56 -6.47 -1.17 6.46
C GLU A 56 -7.27 -0.62 7.65
N ARG A 57 -6.81 0.50 8.19
CA ARG A 57 -7.47 1.23 9.29
C ARG A 57 -7.46 2.71 8.93
N GLY A 58 -8.56 3.41 9.23
CA GLY A 58 -8.69 4.85 9.03
C GLY A 58 -8.99 5.28 7.59
N HIS A 59 -9.49 4.39 6.73
CA HIS A 59 -9.93 4.75 5.37
C HIS A 59 -11.10 5.74 5.40
N ASP A 60 -12.03 5.49 6.31
CA ASP A 60 -13.21 6.30 6.63
C ASP A 60 -12.89 7.73 7.06
N ILE A 61 -11.68 7.95 7.60
CA ILE A 61 -11.21 9.27 8.07
C ILE A 61 -10.03 9.81 7.26
N ALA A 62 -9.80 9.28 6.04
CA ALA A 62 -8.68 9.66 5.18
C ALA A 62 -7.30 9.61 5.87
N ALA A 63 -7.10 8.67 6.80
CA ALA A 63 -5.86 8.48 7.56
C ALA A 63 -5.16 7.15 7.24
N ALA A 64 -5.63 6.38 6.23
CA ALA A 64 -4.92 5.19 5.79
C ALA A 64 -3.56 5.58 5.19
N CYS A 65 -2.62 4.62 5.10
CA CYS A 65 -1.26 4.90 4.62
C CYS A 65 -1.25 5.53 3.21
N GLY A 66 -0.72 6.73 3.06
CA GLY A 66 -0.73 7.47 1.79
C GLY A 66 -1.96 8.36 1.58
N GLN A 67 -2.94 8.35 2.50
CA GLN A 67 -4.06 9.32 2.54
C GLN A 67 -3.76 10.57 3.36
N LEU A 68 -2.62 10.63 4.06
CA LEU A 68 -2.15 11.82 4.77
C LEU A 68 -1.70 12.92 3.78
N ALA A 69 -2.66 13.44 3.03
CA ALA A 69 -2.58 14.62 2.21
C ALA A 69 -3.20 15.77 3.01
N GLY A 70 -2.60 16.13 4.15
CA GLY A 70 -2.99 17.35 4.84
C GLY A 70 -2.86 18.56 3.91
N GLU A 71 -3.65 19.61 4.15
CA GLU A 71 -3.42 20.92 3.54
C GLU A 71 -2.05 21.45 4.01
N HIS A 72 -1.02 21.19 3.22
CA HIS A 72 0.32 21.71 3.49
C HIS A 72 0.36 23.18 3.09
N VAL A 73 0.43 24.07 4.09
CA VAL A 73 0.88 25.44 3.90
C VAL A 73 2.35 25.49 4.31
N GLY A 74 3.27 25.45 3.35
CA GLY A 74 4.71 25.42 3.62
C GLY A 74 5.59 25.03 2.44
N ARG A 75 6.91 25.02 2.64
CA ARG A 75 7.96 24.83 1.61
C ARG A 75 7.78 23.58 0.72
N PHE A 76 7.07 22.56 1.19
CA PHE A 76 6.82 21.29 0.47
C PHE A 76 5.36 21.12 -0.02
N ALA A 77 4.56 22.20 -0.01
CA ALA A 77 3.21 22.18 -0.58
C ALA A 77 3.25 21.79 -2.06
N LYS A 78 2.31 20.92 -2.49
CA LYS A 78 2.16 20.60 -3.91
C LYS A 78 1.81 21.90 -4.66
N ARG A 79 2.68 22.33 -5.57
CA ARG A 79 2.46 23.52 -6.39
C ARG A 79 1.16 23.35 -7.19
N GLY A 80 0.22 24.28 -7.04
CA GLY A 80 -0.99 24.37 -7.86
C GLY A 80 -2.31 23.97 -7.20
N VAL A 81 -2.34 23.62 -5.90
CA VAL A 81 -3.61 23.45 -5.18
C VAL A 81 -4.06 24.83 -4.67
N PRO A 82 -5.23 25.36 -5.09
CA PRO A 82 -5.77 26.58 -4.51
C PRO A 82 -6.12 26.28 -3.05
N VAL A 83 -5.47 26.95 -2.10
CA VAL A 83 -5.86 26.91 -0.70
C VAL A 83 -7.20 27.62 -0.60
N GLY A 84 -8.27 26.85 -0.36
CA GLY A 84 -9.61 27.38 -0.14
C GLY A 84 -9.65 28.06 1.22
N VAL A 85 -9.43 29.38 1.23
CA VAL A 85 -9.63 30.21 2.42
C VAL A 85 -11.13 30.21 2.75
N ARG A 86 -11.49 29.63 3.89
CA ARG A 86 -12.65 30.08 4.68
C ARG A 86 -12.14 30.67 5.98
#